data_AF-A0A1Q9F146-F1
#
_entry.id   AF-A0A1Q9F146-F1
#
_cell.length_a   1.000
_cell.length_b   1.000
_cell.length_c   1.000
_cell.angle_alpha   90.00
_cell.angle_beta   90.00
_cell.angle_gamma   90.00
#
_symmetry.space_group_name_H-M   'P 1'
#
loop_
_entity.id
_entity.type
_entity.pdbx_description
1 polymer ?
#
loop_
_entity_poly.entity_id
_entity_poly.type
_entity_poly.pdbx_seq_one_letter_code
_entity_poly.pdbx_strand_id
1 'polypeptide(L)'
;MPGQSLSSVEHKVDDFYTKIKDEIVEPDSGRMGVAKTPSQKIHLGRTLVLKGRFTKQWIAKALPNTVSKPGRGMGAESRAEVDQPIKDAMGAGTLGAPDGGRAFHGALRDAGKSSLHGVNHMKKVFTPVTRVLKSSLDARTRQMMEKKCKSRGSKKPAVAQTKLYFKVAAGDNSAENTVGCIKKVMRRMGNLGRTRSKGLQKNVQAMAAAALHRQCGLDRVLAALKEYRLDYSKGIVQMTPKDAFLHEKCE
;
A
#
# COMPACT_ATOMS: atom_id res chain seq x y z
N MET A 1 -26.06 -35.07 -6.53
CA MET A 1 -25.56 -34.35 -5.34
C MET A 1 -25.80 -32.86 -5.57
N PRO A 2 -26.54 -32.16 -4.70
CA PRO A 2 -26.99 -30.79 -4.93
C PRO A 2 -25.80 -29.81 -4.94
N GLY A 3 -25.91 -28.80 -5.81
CA GLY A 3 -24.91 -27.76 -6.02
C GLY A 3 -24.59 -27.00 -4.74
N GLN A 4 -23.34 -27.10 -4.30
CA GLN A 4 -22.81 -26.17 -3.32
C GLN A 4 -22.58 -24.83 -4.02
N SER A 5 -23.30 -23.80 -3.56
CA SER A 5 -23.10 -22.43 -4.02
C SER A 5 -21.64 -22.01 -3.79
N LEU A 6 -21.11 -21.29 -4.77
CA LEU A 6 -19.78 -20.66 -4.80
C LEU A 6 -19.51 -19.65 -3.65
N SER A 7 -20.38 -19.58 -2.64
CA SER A 7 -20.31 -18.69 -1.49
C SER A 7 -19.54 -19.27 -0.29
N SER A 8 -18.95 -20.46 -0.41
CA SER A 8 -18.44 -21.23 0.76
C SER A 8 -16.92 -21.34 0.84
N VAL A 9 -16.16 -20.75 -0.09
CA VAL A 9 -14.68 -20.76 -0.07
C VAL A 9 -14.12 -19.40 0.32
N GLU A 10 -14.69 -18.79 1.36
CA GLU A 10 -14.02 -17.77 2.17
C GLU A 10 -13.15 -18.46 3.24
N HIS A 11 -12.18 -19.27 2.81
CA HIS A 11 -11.31 -20.01 3.73
C HIS A 11 -9.98 -19.28 3.96
N LYS A 12 -9.99 -18.41 4.98
CA LYS A 12 -8.94 -18.19 6.00
C LYS A 12 -7.46 -18.35 5.59
N VAL A 13 -7.03 -17.68 4.53
CA VAL A 13 -5.67 -17.11 4.55
C VAL A 13 -5.82 -15.82 5.34
N ASP A 14 -5.42 -15.85 6.62
CA ASP A 14 -5.44 -14.77 7.63
C ASP A 14 -5.93 -13.40 7.12
N ASP A 15 -6.93 -12.80 7.78
CA ASP A 15 -7.39 -11.41 7.62
C ASP A 15 -6.21 -10.42 7.51
N PHE A 16 -5.58 -10.35 6.35
CA PHE A 16 -4.65 -9.31 6.00
C PHE A 16 -5.51 -8.06 5.96
N TYR A 17 -5.10 -7.02 6.69
CA TYR A 17 -5.84 -5.76 6.77
C TYR A 17 -6.41 -5.38 5.40
N THR A 18 -7.69 -5.68 5.20
CA THR A 18 -8.41 -5.24 4.00
C THR A 18 -8.55 -3.73 4.09
N LYS A 19 -8.64 -3.22 5.33
CA LYS A 19 -8.75 -1.82 5.70
C LYS A 19 -7.87 -1.48 6.89
N ILE A 20 -7.20 -0.34 6.83
CA ILE A 20 -6.55 0.33 7.96
C ILE A 20 -7.63 1.10 8.72
N LYS A 21 -7.69 1.03 10.05
CA LYS A 21 -8.70 1.72 10.88
C LYS A 21 -8.04 2.48 12.01
N ASP A 22 -8.69 3.57 12.45
CA ASP A 22 -8.29 4.33 13.64
C ASP A 22 -6.81 4.79 13.60
N GLU A 23 -6.39 5.33 12.44
CA GLU A 23 -4.99 5.63 12.09
C GLU A 23 -4.82 6.96 11.36
N ILE A 24 -3.58 7.47 11.40
CA ILE A 24 -3.11 8.44 10.41
C ILE A 24 -2.37 7.66 9.33
N VAL A 25 -2.81 7.78 8.08
CA VAL A 25 -2.36 6.91 6.98
C VAL A 25 -1.54 7.73 5.99
N GLU A 26 -0.29 7.34 5.80
CA GLU A 26 0.60 7.89 4.79
C GLU A 26 0.50 7.03 3.52
N PRO A 27 -0.03 7.57 2.41
CA PRO A 27 0.07 6.95 1.10
C PRO A 27 1.37 7.36 0.40
N ASP A 28 2.03 6.41 -0.25
CA ASP A 28 3.13 6.67 -1.17
C ASP A 28 3.20 5.58 -2.25
N SER A 29 3.82 5.88 -3.40
CA SER A 29 3.93 4.95 -4.50
C SER A 29 5.35 4.86 -5.05
N GLY A 30 5.69 3.69 -5.59
CA GLY A 30 6.95 3.52 -6.31
C GLY A 30 6.92 2.43 -7.36
N ARG A 31 7.88 2.50 -8.29
CA ARG A 31 8.09 1.49 -9.32
C ARG A 31 9.16 0.48 -8.93
N MET A 32 9.03 -0.75 -9.43
CA MET A 32 10.00 -1.82 -9.21
C MET A 32 10.95 -2.00 -10.40
N GLY A 33 10.53 -1.66 -11.61
CA GLY A 33 11.35 -1.82 -12.81
C GLY A 33 11.14 -0.72 -13.84
N VAL A 34 12.01 -0.72 -14.84
CA VAL A 34 11.89 0.14 -16.02
C VAL A 34 12.26 -0.67 -17.26
N ALA A 35 11.34 -0.75 -18.22
CA ALA A 35 11.68 -1.13 -19.59
C ALA A 35 11.96 0.14 -20.42
N LYS A 36 12.94 0.07 -21.30
CA LYS A 36 13.30 1.17 -22.20
C LYS A 36 13.24 0.67 -23.63
N THR A 37 12.57 1.42 -24.49
CA THR A 37 12.66 1.36 -25.94
C THR A 37 13.28 2.67 -26.43
N PRO A 38 13.68 2.79 -27.71
CA PRO A 38 14.17 4.05 -28.26
C PRO A 38 13.17 5.20 -28.11
N SER A 39 11.86 4.91 -28.17
CA SER A 39 10.78 5.91 -28.15
C SER A 39 10.14 6.11 -26.78
N GLN A 40 10.28 5.15 -25.85
CA GLN A 40 9.49 5.11 -24.62
C GLN A 40 10.24 4.50 -23.44
N LYS A 41 9.80 4.88 -22.24
CA LYS A 41 10.24 4.34 -20.96
C LYS A 41 9.00 3.88 -20.19
N ILE A 42 8.88 2.58 -19.97
CA ILE A 42 7.75 1.95 -19.29
C ILE A 42 8.15 1.70 -17.84
N HIS A 43 7.41 2.27 -16.89
CA HIS A 43 7.59 2.09 -15.45
C HIS A 43 6.76 0.88 -15.01
N LEU A 44 7.46 -0.16 -14.55
CA LEU A 44 6.88 -1.48 -14.28
C LEU A 44 6.80 -1.76 -12.78
N GLY A 45 5.84 -2.59 -12.37
CA GLY A 45 5.73 -2.99 -10.97
C GLY A 45 5.28 -1.84 -10.08
N ARG A 46 4.49 -0.89 -10.60
CA ARG A 46 4.08 0.27 -9.79
C ARG A 46 3.25 -0.23 -8.62
N THR A 47 3.62 0.20 -7.42
CA THR A 47 3.05 -0.27 -6.16
C THR A 47 2.70 0.92 -5.30
N LEU A 48 1.41 1.06 -4.97
CA LEU A 48 0.92 1.96 -3.94
C LEU A 48 1.07 1.26 -2.58
N VAL A 49 1.55 1.99 -1.59
CA VAL A 49 1.57 1.58 -0.19
C VAL A 49 0.79 2.59 0.63
N LEU A 50 -0.11 2.10 1.47
CA LEU A 50 -0.76 2.88 2.53
C LEU A 50 -0.25 2.37 3.87
N LYS A 51 0.23 3.25 4.74
CA LYS A 51 0.77 2.85 6.04
C LYS A 51 0.23 3.69 7.19
N GLY A 52 -0.30 3.01 8.19
CA GLY A 52 -0.74 3.58 9.46
C GLY A 52 0.45 4.01 10.31
N ARG A 53 0.34 5.18 10.94
CA ARG A 53 1.40 5.78 11.75
C ARG A 53 1.59 5.10 13.09
N PHE A 54 0.52 4.70 13.77
CA PHE A 54 0.58 4.22 15.15
C PHE A 54 0.83 2.72 15.24
N THR A 55 -0.01 1.93 14.59
CA THR A 55 0.06 0.46 14.54
C THR A 55 1.12 -0.05 13.56
N LYS A 56 1.62 0.82 12.67
CA LYS A 56 2.54 0.46 11.58
C LYS A 56 1.97 -0.56 10.58
N GLN A 57 0.66 -0.84 10.66
CA GLN A 57 -0.07 -1.63 9.67
C GLN A 57 0.08 -0.98 8.30
N TRP A 58 0.21 -1.80 7.26
CA TRP A 58 0.36 -1.30 5.91
C TRP A 58 -0.31 -2.24 4.91
N ILE A 59 -0.80 -1.64 3.84
CA ILE A 59 -1.42 -2.30 2.69
C ILE A 59 -0.59 -1.93 1.46
N ALA A 60 -0.44 -2.88 0.54
CA ALA A 60 0.15 -2.61 -0.77
C ALA A 60 -0.82 -3.03 -1.87
N LYS A 61 -0.91 -2.20 -2.92
CA LYS A 61 -1.77 -2.41 -4.09
C LYS A 61 -0.95 -2.18 -5.35
N ALA A 62 -1.13 -3.04 -6.35
CA ALA A 62 -0.52 -2.83 -7.65
C ALA A 62 -1.22 -1.66 -8.37
N LEU A 63 -0.44 -0.82 -9.03
CA LEU A 63 -0.92 0.23 -9.92
C LEU A 63 -0.63 -0.14 -11.37
N PRO A 64 -1.40 0.41 -12.33
CA PRO A 64 -1.10 0.26 -13.75
C PRO A 64 0.31 0.76 -14.08
N ASN A 65 0.93 0.14 -15.07
CA ASN A 65 2.20 0.61 -15.61
C ASN A 65 1.99 1.96 -16.29
N THR A 66 3.00 2.83 -16.24
CA THR A 66 2.98 4.12 -16.95
C THR A 66 4.09 4.22 -17.95
N VAL A 67 3.86 5.01 -19.00
CA VAL A 67 4.83 5.26 -20.05
C VAL A 67 5.25 6.73 -20.00
N SER A 68 6.55 6.98 -20.12
CA SER A 68 7.10 8.33 -20.27
C SER A 68 8.06 8.39 -21.45
N LYS A 69 8.34 9.59 -21.94
CA LYS A 69 9.42 9.79 -22.93
C LYS A 69 10.78 9.34 -22.36
N PRO A 70 11.75 8.94 -23.22
CA PRO A 70 13.13 8.70 -22.81
C PRO A 70 13.69 9.90 -22.03
N GLY A 71 14.56 9.64 -21.06
CA GLY A 71 15.14 10.67 -20.19
C GLY A 71 14.22 11.22 -19.10
N ARG A 72 12.89 11.11 -19.22
CA ARG A 72 11.95 11.60 -18.19
C ARG A 72 11.80 10.63 -17.01
N GLY A 73 11.51 11.21 -15.85
CA GLY A 73 11.11 10.50 -14.64
C GLY A 73 9.72 9.87 -14.77
N MET A 74 9.33 9.09 -13.76
CA MET A 74 7.91 8.71 -13.61
C MET A 74 7.13 9.97 -13.23
N GLY A 75 5.99 10.20 -13.89
CA GLY A 75 5.09 11.29 -13.51
C GLY A 75 4.46 11.06 -12.15
N ALA A 76 3.80 12.09 -11.63
CA ALA A 76 2.95 11.95 -10.45
C ALA A 76 1.78 10.98 -10.72
N GLU A 77 1.27 10.38 -9.66
CA GLU A 77 0.08 9.53 -9.71
C GLU A 77 -1.12 10.33 -10.19
N SER A 78 -2.00 9.67 -10.94
CA SER A 78 -3.29 10.25 -11.29
C SER A 78 -4.36 9.90 -10.25
N ARG A 79 -5.41 10.72 -10.14
CA ARG A 79 -6.54 10.46 -9.23
C ARG A 79 -7.22 9.12 -9.56
N ALA A 80 -7.42 8.82 -10.85
CA ALA A 80 -8.04 7.58 -11.29
C ALA A 80 -7.24 6.33 -10.89
N GLU A 81 -5.91 6.43 -10.83
CA GLU A 81 -5.06 5.31 -10.39
C GLU A 81 -5.20 4.99 -8.91
N VAL A 82 -5.41 6.01 -8.07
CA VAL A 82 -5.31 5.87 -6.61
C VAL A 82 -6.64 5.92 -5.88
N ASP A 83 -7.72 6.33 -6.55
CA ASP A 83 -9.06 6.49 -5.95
C ASP A 83 -9.62 5.18 -5.38
N GLN A 84 -9.79 4.16 -6.23
CA GLN A 84 -10.31 2.86 -5.78
C GLN A 84 -9.41 2.20 -4.72
N PRO A 85 -8.07 2.12 -4.91
CA PRO A 85 -7.19 1.59 -3.87
C PRO A 85 -7.30 2.30 -2.52
N ILE A 86 -7.46 3.62 -2.51
CA ILE A 86 -7.66 4.40 -1.28
C ILE A 86 -9.01 4.08 -0.64
N LYS A 87 -10.10 4.06 -1.42
CA LYS A 87 -11.44 3.71 -0.93
C LYS A 87 -11.47 2.31 -0.30
N ASP A 88 -10.82 1.35 -0.93
CA ASP A 88 -10.75 -0.02 -0.46
C ASP A 88 -9.97 -0.14 0.85
N ALA A 89 -8.86 0.59 0.98
CA ALA A 89 -7.91 0.46 2.08
C ALA A 89 -8.23 1.35 3.29
N MET A 90 -8.90 2.49 3.11
CA MET A 90 -9.16 3.47 4.17
C MET A 90 -10.44 3.13 4.95
N GLY A 91 -10.26 2.46 6.08
CA GLY A 91 -11.34 2.10 7.01
C GLY A 91 -11.87 3.28 7.83
N ALA A 92 -12.70 2.97 8.82
CA ALA A 92 -13.28 3.99 9.69
C ALA A 92 -12.23 4.57 10.65
N GLY A 93 -12.36 5.85 11.02
CA GLY A 93 -11.42 6.52 11.94
C GLY A 93 -10.06 6.86 11.33
N THR A 94 -9.95 6.93 10.00
CA THR A 94 -8.68 7.18 9.32
C THR A 94 -8.53 8.62 8.83
N LEU A 95 -7.33 9.17 8.94
CA LEU A 95 -6.95 10.49 8.43
C LEU A 95 -5.77 10.35 7.46
N GLY A 96 -5.88 10.87 6.23
CA GLY A 96 -4.81 10.76 5.25
C GLY A 96 -3.70 11.81 5.44
N ALA A 97 -2.45 11.43 5.21
CA ALA A 97 -1.27 12.30 5.33
C ALA A 97 -0.32 12.16 4.12
N PRO A 98 -0.79 12.49 2.90
CA PRO A 98 0.02 12.34 1.67
C PRO A 98 1.17 13.35 1.59
N ASP A 99 2.32 12.91 1.06
CA ASP A 99 3.46 13.80 0.77
C ASP A 99 3.23 14.53 -0.58
N GLY A 100 2.69 15.76 -0.52
CA GLY A 100 2.61 16.68 -1.67
C GLY A 100 1.76 16.26 -2.89
N GLY A 101 1.16 15.06 -2.92
CA GLY A 101 0.42 14.53 -4.07
C GLY A 101 -1.03 15.01 -4.18
N ARG A 102 -1.33 15.84 -5.20
CA ARG A 102 -2.71 16.31 -5.50
C ARG A 102 -3.70 15.17 -5.74
N ALA A 103 -3.27 14.08 -6.38
CA ALA A 103 -4.10 12.91 -6.62
C ALA A 103 -4.57 12.24 -5.33
N PHE A 104 -3.67 12.09 -4.35
CA PHE A 104 -4.01 11.49 -3.06
C PHE A 104 -5.00 12.33 -2.27
N HIS A 105 -4.83 13.66 -2.23
CA HIS A 105 -5.82 14.55 -1.61
C HIS A 105 -7.19 14.44 -2.28
N GLY A 106 -7.23 14.35 -3.62
CA GLY A 106 -8.48 14.15 -4.36
C GLY A 106 -9.16 12.83 -4.04
N ALA A 107 -8.42 11.73 -4.05
CA ALA A 107 -8.93 10.38 -3.73
C ALA A 107 -9.39 10.26 -2.27
N LEU A 108 -8.69 10.88 -1.32
CA LEU A 108 -9.12 10.91 0.08
C LEU A 108 -10.45 11.61 0.24
N ARG A 109 -10.64 12.75 -0.42
CA ARG A 109 -11.91 13.47 -0.43
C ARG A 109 -13.05 12.61 -0.99
N ASP A 110 -12.80 11.90 -2.10
CA ASP A 110 -13.81 11.02 -2.72
C ASP A 110 -14.14 9.80 -1.87
N ALA A 111 -13.20 9.35 -1.05
CA ALA A 111 -13.40 8.33 -0.03
C ALA A 111 -14.07 8.86 1.24
N GLY A 112 -14.48 10.15 1.28
CA GLY A 112 -15.05 10.79 2.46
C GLY A 112 -14.07 10.90 3.62
N LYS A 113 -12.76 10.97 3.33
CA LYS A 113 -11.69 11.06 4.34
C LYS A 113 -11.08 12.45 4.34
N SER A 114 -10.84 12.98 5.54
CA SER A 114 -10.07 14.20 5.71
C SER A 114 -8.59 13.94 5.38
N SER A 115 -7.87 15.00 4.99
CA SER A 115 -6.45 14.92 4.66
C SER A 115 -5.63 16.03 5.33
N LEU A 116 -4.42 15.70 5.76
CA LEU A 116 -3.45 16.65 6.30
C LEU A 116 -2.73 17.36 5.16
N HIS A 117 -2.87 18.68 5.09
CA HIS A 117 -2.19 19.51 4.10
C HIS A 117 -0.85 20.03 4.62
N GLY A 118 0.06 20.36 3.69
CA GLY A 118 1.38 20.94 4.03
C GLY A 118 2.43 19.92 4.49
N VAL A 119 2.16 18.64 4.28
CA VAL A 119 3.14 17.55 4.35
C VAL A 119 4.00 17.62 3.08
N ASN A 120 5.28 17.94 3.25
CA ASN A 120 6.26 17.95 2.17
C ASN A 120 7.62 17.56 2.74
N HIS A 121 8.13 16.37 2.39
CA HIS A 121 9.37 15.83 2.97
C HIS A 121 10.62 16.53 2.46
N MET A 122 10.61 17.03 1.22
CA MET A 122 11.78 17.63 0.56
C MET A 122 12.02 19.11 0.93
N LYS A 123 11.03 19.78 1.53
CA LYS A 123 11.10 21.22 1.83
C LYS A 123 11.43 21.54 3.29
N LYS A 124 11.43 20.54 4.18
CA LYS A 124 11.60 20.75 5.62
C LYS A 124 12.68 19.83 6.16
N VAL A 125 13.62 20.39 6.92
CA VAL A 125 14.70 19.64 7.60
C VAL A 125 14.15 18.67 8.64
N PHE A 126 12.98 18.97 9.22
CA PHE A 126 12.32 18.16 10.23
C PHE A 126 10.95 17.65 9.75
N THR A 127 10.51 16.51 10.31
CA THR A 127 9.19 15.94 10.06
C THR A 127 8.10 17.03 10.22
N PRO A 128 7.28 17.28 9.19
CA PRO A 128 6.28 18.34 9.25
C PRO A 128 5.31 18.13 10.40
N VAL A 129 4.97 19.19 11.12
CA VAL A 129 3.79 19.21 12.01
C VAL A 129 2.65 19.90 11.28
N THR A 130 1.50 19.25 11.21
CA THR A 130 0.31 19.74 10.54
C THR A 130 -0.82 19.96 11.54
N ARG A 131 -1.75 20.84 11.17
CA ARG A 131 -2.96 21.14 11.95
C ARG A 131 -4.18 20.65 11.19
N VAL A 132 -5.13 20.07 11.90
CA VAL A 132 -6.43 19.69 11.35
C VAL A 132 -7.55 20.19 12.26
N LEU A 133 -8.56 20.82 11.67
CA LEU A 133 -9.70 21.35 12.42
C LEU A 133 -10.54 20.20 12.97
N LYS A 134 -11.01 20.34 14.21
CA LYS A 134 -11.89 19.32 14.81
C LYS A 134 -13.20 19.18 14.01
N SER A 135 -13.71 20.29 13.48
CA SER A 135 -14.94 20.36 12.69
C SER A 135 -14.83 19.66 11.34
N SER A 136 -13.63 19.54 10.77
CA SER A 136 -13.42 18.87 9.47
C SER A 136 -13.23 17.36 9.59
N LEU A 137 -13.34 16.80 10.79
CA LEU A 137 -13.18 15.36 11.05
C LEU A 137 -14.54 14.73 11.35
N ASP A 138 -14.76 13.52 10.83
CA ASP A 138 -15.87 12.68 11.26
C ASP A 138 -15.75 12.29 12.74
N ALA A 139 -16.87 11.89 13.34
CA ALA A 139 -16.94 11.60 14.77
C ALA A 139 -15.93 10.52 15.21
N ARG A 140 -15.73 9.46 14.42
CA ARG A 140 -14.82 8.37 14.76
C ARG A 140 -13.37 8.80 14.64
N THR A 141 -13.00 9.51 13.58
CA THR A 141 -11.65 10.05 13.43
C THR A 141 -11.33 11.07 14.53
N ARG A 142 -12.31 11.89 14.93
CA ARG A 142 -12.15 12.79 16.09
C ARG A 142 -11.90 12.01 17.38
N GLN A 143 -12.70 10.99 17.67
CA GLN A 143 -12.53 10.14 18.85
C GLN A 143 -11.16 9.45 18.87
N MET A 144 -10.70 8.98 17.71
CA MET A 144 -9.35 8.41 17.55
C MET A 144 -8.27 9.43 17.93
N MET A 145 -8.34 10.66 17.39
CA MET A 145 -7.38 11.72 17.68
C MET A 145 -7.37 12.09 19.17
N GLU A 146 -8.54 12.19 19.80
CA GLU A 146 -8.65 12.47 21.25
C GLU A 146 -8.07 11.35 22.10
N LYS A 147 -8.27 10.08 21.72
CA LYS A 147 -7.66 8.93 22.39
C LYS A 147 -6.14 8.98 22.31
N LYS A 148 -5.59 9.39 21.15
CA LYS A 148 -4.13 9.56 20.94
C LYS A 148 -3.56 10.78 21.67
N CYS A 149 -4.39 11.74 22.08
CA CYS A 149 -3.99 12.80 23.02
C CYS A 149 -3.88 12.30 24.47
N LYS A 150 -4.63 11.26 24.83
CA LYS A 150 -4.80 10.78 26.22
C LYS A 150 -4.00 9.51 26.54
N SER A 151 -3.12 9.02 25.65
CA SER A 151 -2.49 7.70 25.85
C SER A 151 -1.67 7.67 27.14
N ARG A 152 -2.20 6.93 28.13
CA ARG A 152 -1.62 6.73 29.47
C ARG A 152 -0.21 6.14 29.33
N GLY A 153 0.81 6.86 29.77
CA GLY A 153 2.17 6.34 29.95
C GLY A 153 3.30 7.06 29.19
N SER A 154 3.01 7.87 28.16
CA SER A 154 4.06 8.63 27.46
C SER A 154 4.15 10.07 27.98
N LYS A 155 5.37 10.54 28.33
CA LYS A 155 5.63 11.93 28.77
C LYS A 155 5.19 12.99 27.75
N LYS A 156 4.99 12.60 26.48
CA LYS A 156 4.45 13.45 25.41
C LYS A 156 3.44 12.65 24.56
N PRO A 157 2.21 13.15 24.35
CA PRO A 157 1.22 12.47 23.52
C PRO A 157 1.58 12.55 22.03
N ALA A 158 1.17 11.56 21.24
CA ALA A 158 1.45 11.51 19.80
C ALA A 158 0.66 12.56 18.99
N VAL A 159 -0.43 13.05 19.57
CA VAL A 159 -1.27 14.13 19.02
C VAL A 159 -1.41 15.20 20.10
N ALA A 160 -1.13 16.45 19.77
CA ALA A 160 -1.44 17.59 20.61
C ALA A 160 -2.83 18.15 20.23
N GLN A 161 -3.58 18.64 21.21
CA GLN A 161 -4.91 19.22 20.96
C GLN A 161 -5.02 20.64 21.50
N THR A 162 -5.86 21.42 20.82
CA THR A 162 -6.35 22.72 21.29
C THR A 162 -7.89 22.71 21.26
N LYS A 163 -8.52 23.84 21.57
CA LYS A 163 -9.97 23.98 21.42
C LYS A 163 -10.44 23.73 19.99
N LEU A 164 -9.71 24.23 18.99
CA LEU A 164 -10.17 24.26 17.59
C LEU A 164 -9.54 23.19 16.68
N TYR A 165 -8.31 22.78 16.97
CA TYR A 165 -7.57 21.88 16.08
C TYR A 165 -6.77 20.82 16.84
N PHE A 166 -6.48 19.72 16.15
CA PHE A 166 -5.41 18.79 16.50
C PHE A 166 -4.12 19.18 15.78
N LYS A 167 -2.99 18.95 16.44
CA LYS A 167 -1.61 19.11 15.93
C LYS A 167 -0.96 17.74 15.91
N VAL A 168 -0.44 17.34 14.77
CA VAL A 168 0.20 16.03 14.62
C VAL A 168 1.39 16.10 13.68
N ALA A 169 2.44 15.34 13.98
CA ALA A 169 3.52 15.12 13.04
C ALA A 169 2.99 14.28 11.87
N ALA A 170 3.20 14.75 10.65
CA ALA A 170 2.73 14.13 9.42
C ALA A 170 3.87 14.17 8.40
N GLY A 171 4.28 12.99 7.91
CA GLY A 171 5.37 12.86 6.98
C GLY A 171 6.62 12.18 7.56
N ASP A 172 6.44 11.01 8.18
CA ASP A 172 7.55 10.19 8.66
C ASP A 172 8.15 9.28 7.56
N ASN A 173 7.71 9.47 6.31
CA ASN A 173 8.16 8.77 5.12
C ASN A 173 8.06 7.24 5.24
N SER A 174 7.16 6.76 6.10
CA SER A 174 7.12 5.34 6.44
C SER A 174 6.59 4.49 5.29
N ALA A 175 5.72 5.06 4.45
CA ALA A 175 5.23 4.42 3.24
C ALA A 175 6.35 4.23 2.20
N GLU A 176 7.16 5.26 1.94
CA GLU A 176 8.32 5.16 1.03
C GLU A 176 9.31 4.09 1.51
N ASN A 177 9.63 4.08 2.81
CA ASN A 177 10.52 3.06 3.38
C ASN A 177 9.95 1.64 3.17
N THR A 178 8.63 1.47 3.23
CA THR A 178 7.98 0.17 2.99
C THR A 178 8.09 -0.25 1.53
N VAL A 179 7.93 0.68 0.57
CA VAL A 179 8.26 0.44 -0.84
C VAL A 179 9.73 0.01 -0.98
N GLY A 180 10.64 0.65 -0.25
CA GLY A 180 12.05 0.29 -0.18
C GLY A 180 12.30 -1.14 0.33
N CYS A 181 11.56 -1.58 1.35
CA CYS A 181 11.62 -2.95 1.85
C CYS A 181 11.12 -3.97 0.83
N ILE A 182 10.00 -3.69 0.15
CA ILE A 182 9.49 -4.54 -0.95
C ILE A 182 10.54 -4.69 -2.04
N LYS A 183 11.21 -3.59 -2.44
CA LYS A 183 12.33 -3.63 -3.38
C LYS A 183 13.48 -4.50 -2.90
N LYS A 184 13.85 -4.43 -1.61
CA LYS A 184 14.91 -5.28 -1.03
C LYS A 184 14.55 -6.76 -1.15
N VAL A 185 13.30 -7.14 -0.85
CA VAL A 185 12.83 -8.52 -1.03
C VAL A 185 12.90 -8.95 -2.49
N MET A 186 12.44 -8.10 -3.42
CA MET A 186 12.54 -8.40 -4.84
C MET A 186 13.99 -8.56 -5.32
N ARG A 187 14.96 -7.78 -4.80
CA ARG A 187 16.39 -7.97 -5.09
C ARG A 187 16.90 -9.31 -4.60
N ARG A 188 16.53 -9.73 -3.37
CA ARG A 188 16.92 -11.02 -2.79
C ARG A 188 16.37 -12.20 -3.59
N MET A 189 15.15 -12.10 -4.11
CA MET A 189 14.57 -13.08 -5.03
C MET A 189 15.17 -13.02 -6.45
N GLY A 190 16.09 -12.09 -6.70
CA GLY A 190 16.66 -11.85 -8.03
C GLY A 190 15.68 -11.23 -9.03
N ASN A 191 14.52 -10.75 -8.59
CA ASN A 191 13.52 -10.15 -9.49
C ASN A 191 13.89 -8.74 -9.97
N LEU A 192 14.95 -8.14 -9.40
CA LEU A 192 15.47 -6.83 -9.78
C LEU A 192 16.96 -6.93 -10.15
N GLY A 193 17.35 -6.36 -11.29
CA GLY A 193 18.73 -6.36 -11.78
C GLY A 193 18.82 -5.90 -13.23
N ARG A 194 20.05 -5.62 -13.71
CA ARG A 194 20.33 -5.05 -15.05
C ARG A 194 19.89 -5.97 -16.20
N THR A 195 19.86 -7.29 -15.96
CA THR A 195 19.55 -8.36 -16.92
C THR A 195 18.21 -9.06 -16.68
N ARG A 196 17.45 -8.68 -15.65
CA ARG A 196 16.24 -9.43 -15.22
C ARG A 196 14.98 -8.89 -15.91
N SER A 197 13.99 -9.78 -16.06
CA SER A 197 12.76 -9.61 -16.87
C SER A 197 12.16 -8.21 -16.81
N LYS A 198 12.02 -7.60 -17.98
CA LYS A 198 11.33 -6.32 -18.24
C LYS A 198 9.82 -6.52 -18.52
N GLY A 199 9.27 -7.64 -18.06
CA GLY A 199 7.91 -8.08 -18.38
C GLY A 199 6.82 -7.45 -17.50
N LEU A 200 5.59 -7.53 -17.99
CA LEU A 200 4.36 -7.05 -17.32
C LEU A 200 4.11 -7.68 -15.94
N GLN A 201 4.73 -8.84 -15.67
CA GLN A 201 4.60 -9.59 -14.41
C GLN A 201 5.23 -8.91 -13.20
N LYS A 202 5.89 -7.77 -13.38
CA LYS A 202 6.50 -7.01 -12.27
C LYS A 202 5.50 -6.62 -11.18
N ASN A 203 4.23 -6.40 -11.52
CA ASN A 203 3.18 -6.15 -10.52
C ASN A 203 2.97 -7.38 -9.63
N VAL A 204 2.84 -8.57 -10.21
CA VAL A 204 2.68 -9.82 -9.46
C VAL A 204 3.91 -10.09 -8.58
N GLN A 205 5.11 -9.90 -9.13
CA GLN A 205 6.36 -10.06 -8.37
C GLN A 205 6.47 -9.06 -7.20
N ALA A 206 5.98 -7.82 -7.38
CA ALA A 206 5.95 -6.83 -6.31
C ALA A 206 4.96 -7.22 -5.20
N MET A 207 3.80 -7.77 -5.56
CA MET A 207 2.79 -8.24 -4.61
C MET A 207 3.24 -9.48 -3.84
N ALA A 208 3.87 -10.43 -4.51
CA ALA A 208 4.51 -11.57 -3.85
C ALA A 208 5.61 -11.11 -2.87
N ALA A 209 6.45 -10.17 -3.29
CA ALA A 209 7.47 -9.59 -2.41
C ALA A 209 6.88 -8.84 -1.20
N ALA A 210 5.76 -8.15 -1.41
CA ALA A 210 5.04 -7.47 -0.33
C ALA A 210 4.43 -8.47 0.66
N ALA A 211 3.81 -9.55 0.18
CA ALA A 211 3.30 -10.62 1.03
C ALA A 211 4.42 -11.24 1.88
N LEU A 212 5.55 -11.59 1.24
CA LEU A 212 6.72 -12.14 1.93
C LEU A 212 7.35 -11.17 2.93
N HIS A 213 7.36 -9.86 2.62
CA HIS A 213 7.86 -8.86 3.57
C HIS A 213 6.96 -8.71 4.80
N ARG A 214 5.63 -8.81 4.61
CA ARG A 214 4.65 -8.64 5.69
C ARG A 214 4.72 -9.78 6.70
N GLN A 215 4.97 -11.00 6.24
CA GLN A 215 5.10 -12.19 7.08
C GLN A 215 6.29 -13.02 6.59
N CYS A 216 7.49 -12.68 7.06
CA CYS A 216 8.68 -13.48 6.79
C CYS A 216 8.67 -14.76 7.64
N GLY A 217 9.06 -15.90 7.05
CA GLY A 217 9.22 -17.14 7.80
C GLY A 217 9.03 -18.39 6.94
N LEU A 218 9.79 -19.45 7.24
CA LEU A 218 9.72 -20.73 6.55
C LEU A 218 8.33 -21.36 6.70
N ASP A 219 7.77 -21.37 7.91
CA ASP A 219 6.48 -22.01 8.22
C ASP A 219 5.34 -21.48 7.38
N ARG A 220 5.35 -20.18 7.06
CA ARG A 220 4.32 -19.56 6.21
C ARG A 220 4.50 -19.90 4.75
N VAL A 221 5.74 -19.98 4.27
CA VAL A 221 6.02 -20.49 2.92
C VAL A 221 5.54 -21.94 2.80
N LEU A 222 5.76 -22.75 3.83
CA LEU A 222 5.27 -24.13 3.88
C LEU A 222 3.74 -24.21 3.95
N ALA A 223 3.09 -23.32 4.72
CA ALA A 223 1.63 -23.23 4.77
C ALA A 223 1.02 -22.85 3.40
N ALA A 224 1.56 -21.83 2.74
CA ALA A 224 1.12 -21.43 1.40
C ALA A 224 1.37 -22.55 0.36
N LEU A 225 2.49 -23.27 0.48
CA LEU A 225 2.76 -24.42 -0.39
C LEU A 225 1.78 -25.57 -0.15
N LYS A 226 1.37 -25.80 1.11
CA LYS A 226 0.33 -26.78 1.46
C LYS A 226 -1.00 -26.40 0.82
N GLU A 227 -1.44 -25.14 0.95
CA GLU A 227 -2.67 -24.64 0.33
C GLU A 227 -2.63 -24.79 -1.19
N TYR A 228 -1.55 -24.35 -1.84
CA TYR A 228 -1.35 -24.53 -3.27
C TYR A 228 -1.49 -26.01 -3.69
N ARG A 229 -0.88 -26.94 -2.95
CA ARG A 229 -0.97 -28.38 -3.27
C ARG A 229 -2.39 -28.91 -3.12
N LEU A 230 -3.14 -28.43 -2.12
CA LEU A 230 -4.55 -28.80 -1.95
C LEU A 230 -5.39 -28.28 -3.11
N ASP A 231 -5.22 -27.02 -3.50
CA ASP A 231 -5.96 -26.43 -4.62
C ASP A 231 -5.59 -27.06 -5.96
N TYR A 232 -4.32 -27.45 -6.13
CA TYR A 232 -3.86 -28.23 -7.28
C TYR A 232 -4.53 -29.60 -7.33
N SER A 233 -4.60 -30.31 -6.19
CA SER A 233 -5.28 -31.61 -6.13
C SER A 233 -6.79 -31.54 -6.40
N LYS A 234 -7.41 -30.38 -6.15
CA LYS A 234 -8.82 -30.12 -6.43
C LYS A 234 -9.07 -29.62 -7.86
N GLY A 235 -8.02 -29.40 -8.65
CA GLY A 235 -8.11 -28.82 -9.99
C GLY A 235 -8.47 -27.34 -10.04
N ILE A 236 -8.44 -26.63 -8.89
CA ILE A 236 -8.71 -25.19 -8.79
C ILE A 236 -7.55 -24.41 -9.40
N VAL A 237 -6.32 -24.86 -9.14
CA VAL A 237 -5.10 -24.32 -9.74
C VAL A 237 -4.47 -25.42 -10.59
N GLN A 238 -4.35 -25.21 -11.90
CA GLN A 238 -3.86 -26.26 -12.81
C GLN A 238 -2.42 -26.03 -13.27
N MET A 239 -1.81 -24.91 -12.88
CA MET A 239 -0.46 -24.52 -13.27
C MET A 239 0.54 -24.75 -12.15
N THR A 240 1.76 -25.14 -12.50
CA THR A 240 2.87 -25.24 -11.54
C THR A 240 3.25 -23.84 -11.03
N PRO A 241 3.81 -23.68 -9.81
CA PRO A 241 4.16 -22.35 -9.29
C PRO A 241 5.22 -21.64 -10.15
N LYS A 242 6.03 -22.42 -10.87
CA LYS A 242 7.02 -21.91 -11.82
C LYS A 242 6.35 -21.35 -13.08
N ASP A 243 5.26 -21.98 -13.52
CA ASP A 243 4.50 -21.59 -14.72
C ASP A 243 3.45 -20.52 -14.45
N ALA A 244 3.11 -20.24 -13.17
CA ALA A 244 2.23 -19.13 -12.79
C ALA A 244 2.70 -17.75 -13.27
N PHE A 245 3.96 -17.65 -13.71
CA PHE A 245 4.58 -16.46 -14.29
C PHE A 245 4.86 -16.64 -15.79
N LEU A 246 4.14 -17.48 -16.52
CA LEU A 246 4.21 -17.57 -17.98
C LEU A 246 2.84 -17.16 -18.54
N HIS A 247 2.73 -15.90 -18.94
CA HIS A 247 1.46 -15.29 -19.40
C HIS A 247 0.92 -15.96 -20.68
N GLU A 248 1.77 -16.66 -21.42
CA GLU A 248 1.44 -17.40 -22.65
C GLU A 248 0.69 -18.72 -22.39
N LYS A 249 0.57 -19.17 -21.14
CA LYS A 249 -0.14 -20.41 -20.76
C LYS A 249 -1.44 -20.16 -20.00
N CYS A 250 -1.89 -18.91 -19.92
CA CYS A 250 -3.10 -18.51 -19.20
C CYS A 250 -4.32 -18.29 -20.11
N GLU A 251 -4.25 -18.74 -21.37
CA GLU A 251 -5.41 -18.83 -22.28
C GLU A 251 -5.96 -20.27 -22.28
#